data_AF-A0A9C6WPY7-F1
#
_entry.id   AF-A0A9C6WPY7-F1
#
_cell.length_a   1.000
_cell.length_b   1.000
_cell.length_c   1.000
_cell.angle_alpha   90.00
_cell.angle_beta   90.00
_cell.angle_gamma   90.00
#
_symmetry.space_group_name_H-M   'P 1'
#
loop_
_entity.id
_entity.type
_entity.pdbx_description
1 polymer ?
#
loop_
_entity_poly.entity_id
_entity_poly.type
_entity_poly.pdbx_seq_one_letter_code
_entity_poly.pdbx_strand_id
1 'polypeptide(L)' 'MSRAANSIIHTTGAKGAQQRAEEAFEQTGQEIDRLRLWELTHTRVNGQACNEETQEKLVDLIHFRIYLRNYHLK' A
#
# COMPACT_ATOMS: atom_id res chain seq x y z
N MET A 1 5.63 37.22 14.12
CA MET A 1 4.80 36.48 13.13
C MET A 1 4.76 35.03 13.55
N SER A 2 3.59 34.55 13.98
CA SER A 2 3.42 33.20 14.54
C SER A 2 3.33 32.17 13.41
N ARG A 3 4.10 31.08 13.51
CA ARG A 3 4.09 29.90 12.62
C ARG A 3 2.79 29.08 12.68
N ALA A 4 1.70 29.62 13.22
CA ALA A 4 0.50 28.89 13.61
C ALA A 4 -0.63 28.93 12.56
N ALA A 5 -0.32 28.86 11.27
CA ALA A 5 -1.35 28.94 10.21
C ALA A 5 -1.16 27.94 9.06
N ASN A 6 -0.67 26.73 9.38
CA ASN A 6 -0.80 25.57 8.49
C ASN A 6 -1.25 24.37 9.33
N SER A 7 -2.45 24.45 9.93
CA SER A 7 -3.13 23.26 10.43
C SER A 7 -3.73 22.51 9.24
N ILE A 8 -2.87 21.84 8.46
CA ILE A 8 -3.35 20.72 7.66
C ILE A 8 -3.88 19.72 8.69
N ILE A 9 -5.20 19.60 8.76
CA ILE A 9 -5.83 18.57 9.58
C ILE A 9 -5.49 17.25 8.89
N HIS A 10 -4.41 16.60 9.34
CA HIS A 10 -4.21 15.20 9.05
C HIS A 10 -5.38 14.47 9.73
N THR A 11 -6.30 13.90 8.95
CA THR A 11 -7.32 13.01 9.50
C THR A 11 -6.59 11.79 10.05
N THR A 12 -6.28 11.83 11.34
CA THR A 12 -5.71 10.74 12.14
C THR A 12 -6.68 9.57 12.12
N GLY A 13 -6.58 8.71 11.10
CA GLY A 13 -7.49 7.58 10.92
C GLY A 13 -7.03 6.60 9.85
N ALA A 14 -6.36 7.07 8.79
CA ALA A 14 -5.72 6.20 7.82
C ALA A 14 -4.30 5.86 8.28
N LYS A 15 -4.03 4.57 8.52
CA LYS A 15 -2.67 4.08 8.80
C LYS A 15 -1.74 4.44 7.63
N GLY A 16 -0.64 5.12 7.93
CA GLY A 16 0.34 5.52 6.93
C GLY A 16 1.14 4.33 6.39
N ALA A 17 1.93 4.57 5.33
CA ALA A 17 2.76 3.54 4.70
C ALA A 17 3.72 2.87 5.69
N GLN A 18 4.35 3.65 6.57
CA GLN A 18 5.27 3.12 7.57
C GLN A 18 4.56 2.17 8.55
N GLN A 19 3.41 2.56 9.08
CA GLN A 19 2.63 1.73 10.02
C GLN A 19 2.17 0.43 9.36
N ARG A 20 1.78 0.48 8.07
CA ARG A 20 1.41 -0.72 7.31
C ARG A 20 2.60 -1.64 7.05
N ALA A 21 3.81 -1.09 6.86
CA ALA A 21 5.03 -1.87 6.71
C ALA A 21 5.43 -2.56 8.01
N GLU A 22 5.37 -1.85 9.14
CA GLU A 22 5.64 -2.38 10.47
C GLU A 22 4.66 -3.52 10.81
N GLU A 23 3.36 -3.36 10.59
CA GLU A 23 2.37 -4.42 10.81
C GLU A 23 2.60 -5.66 9.93
N ALA A 24 3.00 -5.45 8.67
CA ALA A 24 3.31 -6.56 7.78
C ALA A 24 4.58 -7.30 8.22
N PHE A 25 5.58 -6.58 8.72
CA PHE A 25 6.79 -7.15 9.29
C PHE A 25 6.47 -7.92 10.59
N GLU A 26 5.66 -7.38 11.49
CA GLU A 26 5.24 -8.07 12.71
C GLU A 26 4.49 -9.37 12.42
N GLN A 27 3.68 -9.40 11.36
CA GLN A 27 2.92 -10.59 10.96
C GLN A 27 3.75 -11.66 10.25
N THR A 28 4.74 -11.25 9.44
CA THR A 28 5.44 -12.16 8.52
C THR A 28 6.92 -12.36 8.86
N GLY A 29 7.49 -11.52 9.71
CA GLY A 29 8.93 -11.47 9.99
C GLY A 29 9.79 -11.04 8.80
N GLN A 30 9.18 -10.57 7.71
CA GLN A 30 9.85 -10.24 6.46
C GLN A 30 9.63 -8.78 6.12
N GLU A 31 10.70 -8.13 5.65
CA GLU A 31 10.56 -6.80 5.04
C GLU A 31 9.71 -6.92 3.78
N ILE A 32 8.69 -6.07 3.69
CA ILE A 32 7.87 -6.00 2.49
C ILE A 32 8.55 -5.11 1.44
N ASP A 33 8.50 -5.55 0.18
CA ASP A 33 8.98 -4.73 -0.92
C ASP A 33 8.04 -3.54 -1.19
N ARG A 34 8.50 -2.62 -2.04
CA ARG A 34 7.74 -1.42 -2.42
C ARG A 34 6.42 -1.75 -3.12
N LEU A 35 6.34 -2.86 -3.84
CA LEU A 35 5.14 -3.28 -4.54
C LEU A 35 4.07 -3.71 -3.53
N ARG A 36 4.46 -4.54 -2.57
CA ARG A 36 3.60 -5.01 -1.50
C ARG A 36 3.15 -3.89 -0.58
N LEU A 37 4.03 -2.93 -0.28
CA LEU A 37 3.67 -1.73 0.46
C LEU A 37 2.64 -0.87 -0.29
N TRP A 38 2.79 -0.73 -1.61
CA TRP A 38 1.83 -0.03 -2.45
C TRP A 38 0.46 -0.71 -2.41
N GLU A 39 0.39 -2.03 -2.57
CA GLU A 39 -0.84 -2.81 -2.43
C GLU A 39 -1.52 -2.53 -1.08
N LEU A 40 -0.79 -2.60 0.04
CA LEU A 40 -1.34 -2.43 1.40
C LEU A 40 -1.89 -1.02 1.69
N THR A 41 -1.29 -0.01 1.07
CA THR A 41 -1.67 1.40 1.28
C THR A 41 -2.78 1.85 0.35
N HIS A 42 -2.93 1.20 -0.81
CA HIS A 42 -3.92 1.56 -1.83
C HIS A 42 -5.11 0.59 -1.85
N THR A 43 -5.12 -0.43 -1.00
CA THR A 43 -6.27 -1.32 -0.78
C THR A 43 -6.96 -1.04 0.55
N ARG A 44 -8.29 -1.05 0.51
CA ARG A 44 -9.15 -1.03 1.69
C ARG A 44 -9.17 -2.43 2.32
N VAL A 45 -9.74 -2.52 3.52
CA VAL A 45 -9.87 -3.78 4.27
C VAL A 45 -10.66 -4.87 3.52
N ASN A 46 -11.53 -4.48 2.59
CA ASN A 46 -12.29 -5.41 1.74
C ASN A 46 -11.51 -5.86 0.48
N GLY A 47 -10.24 -5.47 0.34
CA GLY A 47 -9.38 -5.79 -0.79
C GLY A 47 -9.59 -4.92 -2.04
N GLN A 48 -10.52 -3.95 -2.01
CA GLN A 48 -10.77 -3.04 -3.12
C GLN A 48 -9.96 -1.75 -2.97
N ALA A 49 -9.61 -1.13 -4.09
CA ALA A 49 -8.98 0.17 -4.10
C ALA A 49 -9.94 1.30 -3.71
N CYS A 50 -9.40 2.50 -3.52
CA CYS A 50 -10.21 3.66 -3.13
C CYS A 50 -11.07 4.23 -4.29
N ASN A 51 -10.69 3.97 -5.54
CA ASN A 51 -11.35 4.41 -6.76
C ASN A 51 -11.06 3.42 -7.91
N GLU A 52 -11.77 3.59 -9.04
CA GLU A 52 -11.68 2.70 -10.22
C GLU A 52 -10.28 2.73 -10.87
N GLU A 53 -9.69 3.92 -11.03
CA GLU A 53 -8.34 4.06 -11.62
C GLU A 53 -7.29 3.26 -10.83
N THR A 54 -7.31 3.36 -9.50
CA THR A 54 -6.40 2.62 -8.62
C THR A 54 -6.71 1.12 -8.65
N GLN A 55 -7.99 0.75 -8.82
CA GLN A 55 -8.39 -0.65 -8.96
C GLN A 55 -7.84 -1.28 -10.24
N GLU A 56 -7.87 -0.56 -11.37
CA GLU A 56 -7.27 -1.02 -12.63
C GLU A 56 -5.76 -1.23 -12.48
N LYS A 57 -5.07 -0.25 -11.88
CA LYS A 57 -3.63 -0.38 -11.59
C LYS A 57 -3.31 -1.53 -10.65
N LEU A 58 -4.17 -1.78 -9.66
CA LEU A 58 -4.02 -2.93 -8.76
C LEU A 58 -4.14 -4.26 -9.53
N VAL A 59 -5.09 -4.37 -10.46
CA VAL A 59 -5.25 -5.56 -11.31
C VAL A 59 -4.02 -5.77 -12.19
N ASP A 60 -3.52 -4.71 -12.83
CA ASP A 60 -2.30 -4.76 -13.65
C ASP A 60 -1.08 -5.24 -12.85
N LEU A 61 -0.91 -4.71 -11.63
CA LEU A 61 0.19 -5.10 -10.74
C LEU A 61 0.07 -6.56 -10.29
N ILE A 62 -1.14 -7.04 -9.97
CA ILE A 62 -1.37 -8.45 -9.62
C ILE A 62 -1.02 -9.36 -10.81
N HIS A 63 -1.43 -9.01 -12.02
CA HIS A 63 -1.07 -9.75 -13.23
C HIS A 63 0.44 -9.76 -13.48
N PHE A 64 1.11 -8.61 -13.32
CA PHE A 64 2.55 -8.50 -13.45
C PHE A 64 3.29 -9.37 -12.43
N ARG A 65 2.82 -9.42 -11.18
CA ARG A 65 3.39 -10.30 -10.15
C ARG A 65 3.23 -11.78 -10.48
N ILE A 66 2.05 -12.19 -10.96
CA ILE A 66 1.79 -13.56 -11.40
C ILE A 66 2.73 -13.93 -12.55
N TYR A 67 2.87 -13.03 -13.53
CA TYR A 67 3.81 -13.18 -14.64
C TYR A 67 5.24 -13.38 -14.13
N LEU A 68 5.76 -12.49 -13.28
CA LEU A 68 7.12 -12.61 -12.74
C LEU A 68 7.33 -13.93 -11.98
N ARG A 69 6.37 -14.33 -11.14
CA ARG A 69 6.44 -15.61 -10.42
C ARG A 69 6.53 -16.81 -11.37
N ASN A 70 5.77 -16.78 -12.46
CA ASN A 70 5.78 -17.84 -13.47
C ASN A 70 7.06 -17.83 -14.32
N TYR A 71 7.69 -16.66 -14.51
CA TYR A 71 8.95 -16.53 -15.25
C TYR A 71 10.18 -16.97 -14.43
N HIS A 72 10.16 -16.78 -13.11
CA HIS A 72 11.21 -17.25 -12.21
C HIS A 72 11.12 -18.75 -11.86
N LEU A 73 10.10 -19.46 -12.35
CA LEU A 73 9.94 -20.92 -12.23
C LEU A 73 10.48 -21.69 -13.46
N LYS A 74 11.26 -21.04 -14.32
CA LYS A 74 12.04 -21.67 -15.40
C LYS A 74 13.52 -21.75 -15.05
#